data_AF-A0A537M8Z0-F1
#
_entry.id   AF-A0A537M8Z0-F1
#
_cell.length_a   1.000
_cell.length_b   1.000
_cell.length_c   1.000
_cell.angle_alpha   90.00
_cell.angle_beta   90.00
_cell.angle_gamma   90.00
#
_symmetry.space_group_name_H-M   'P 1'
#
loop_
_entity.id
_entity.type
_entity.pdbx_description
1 polymer ?
#
loop_
_entity_poly.entity_id
_entity_poly.type
_entity_poly.pdbx_seq_one_letter_code
_entity_poly.pdbx_strand_id
1 'polypeptide(L)'
;MNKALLFVTGLALLAPSVSAQPAPPVAARKPHPVAGPGGVTRDDPYYWLRDDTRKNPEMLDYLKAENAFADAALKPLKPLQDKLYQEIVGRIKQDDTTVPYRYRGYYYYARFATGQDYAVIARRKGSMTAPEEVLLDEPEMARGAGYFSIPNYGASADNRLLAYAEDKVGRRQYVLRFKDLATGALLADAVENAEPDFVWADDNKTIFYVEKDPVTLLSKRVKAHVLGTPASEDRLVYEEKDESFYMGLSRTADDRYICIALQSTVSNEYRCTGAAAPGAFKVLAPREREFRYDADHIGDHWLIRTDWNAPNYKVMRVA
;
A
#
# COMPACT_ATOMS: atom_id res chain seq x y z
N MET A 1 -34.41 -86.71 3.09
CA MET A 1 -33.24 -85.97 2.57
C MET A 1 -33.75 -84.74 1.83
N ASN A 2 -33.26 -83.56 2.27
CA ASN A 2 -33.25 -82.24 1.63
C ASN A 2 -33.66 -81.15 2.64
N LYS A 3 -32.65 -80.65 3.35
CA LYS A 3 -32.71 -79.36 4.07
C LYS A 3 -32.44 -78.27 3.05
N ALA A 4 -33.45 -77.47 2.72
CA ALA A 4 -33.30 -76.24 1.94
C ALA A 4 -32.76 -75.14 2.86
N LEU A 5 -31.60 -74.60 2.51
CA LEU A 5 -30.94 -73.50 3.20
C LEU A 5 -31.35 -72.19 2.50
N LEU A 6 -32.25 -71.41 3.11
CA LEU A 6 -32.55 -70.06 2.64
C LEU A 6 -31.52 -69.08 3.21
N PHE A 7 -30.70 -68.51 2.32
CA PHE A 7 -29.87 -67.34 2.59
C PHE A 7 -30.77 -66.09 2.69
N VAL A 8 -30.76 -65.42 3.84
CA VAL A 8 -31.32 -64.08 4.00
C VAL A 8 -30.17 -63.09 3.86
N THR A 9 -30.04 -62.49 2.68
CA THR A 9 -29.11 -61.40 2.42
C THR A 9 -29.71 -60.11 2.99
N GLY A 10 -29.26 -59.71 4.18
CA GLY A 10 -29.61 -58.42 4.77
C GLY A 10 -28.90 -57.29 4.04
N LEU A 11 -29.63 -56.54 3.22
CA LEU A 11 -29.14 -55.31 2.60
C LEU A 11 -29.09 -54.21 3.66
N ALA A 12 -27.92 -54.00 4.27
CA ALA A 12 -27.71 -52.88 5.18
C ALA A 12 -27.63 -51.57 4.37
N LEU A 13 -28.72 -50.80 4.38
CA LEU A 13 -28.74 -49.42 3.91
C LEU A 13 -27.87 -48.56 4.84
N LEU A 14 -26.62 -48.33 4.45
CA LEU A 14 -25.77 -47.29 5.03
C LEU A 14 -26.35 -45.93 4.63
N ALA A 15 -27.16 -45.34 5.51
CA ALA A 15 -27.53 -43.94 5.39
C ALA A 15 -26.24 -43.09 5.48
N PRO A 16 -26.01 -42.13 4.57
CA PRO A 16 -24.85 -41.25 4.67
C PRO A 16 -24.94 -40.46 5.97
N SER A 17 -23.93 -40.61 6.82
CA SER A 17 -23.76 -39.81 8.02
C SER A 17 -23.68 -38.35 7.62
N VAL A 18 -24.75 -37.58 7.85
CA VAL A 18 -24.70 -36.13 7.77
C VAL A 18 -23.76 -35.70 8.89
N SER A 19 -22.51 -35.37 8.54
CA SER A 19 -21.57 -34.79 9.50
C SER A 19 -22.21 -33.50 10.02
N ALA A 20 -22.62 -33.50 11.30
CA ALA A 20 -23.14 -32.30 11.93
C ALA A 20 -22.11 -31.18 11.80
N GLN A 21 -22.46 -30.09 11.13
CA GLN A 21 -21.62 -28.90 11.11
C GLN A 21 -21.47 -28.38 12.56
N PRO A 22 -20.28 -27.89 12.96
CA PRO A 22 -20.12 -27.29 14.27
C PRO A 22 -21.08 -26.10 14.41
N ALA A 23 -21.54 -25.82 15.63
CA ALA A 23 -22.32 -24.61 15.87
C ALA A 23 -21.40 -23.37 15.72
N PRO A 24 -21.90 -22.26 15.18
CA PRO A 24 -21.14 -21.02 15.13
C PRO A 24 -20.83 -20.52 16.55
N PRO A 25 -19.65 -19.91 16.78
CA PRO A 25 -19.34 -19.30 18.06
C PRO A 25 -20.30 -18.13 18.33
N VAL A 26 -20.66 -17.94 19.60
CA VAL A 26 -21.56 -16.85 20.02
C VAL A 26 -20.75 -15.85 20.81
N ALA A 27 -20.61 -14.63 20.28
CA ALA A 27 -19.93 -13.54 20.98
C ALA A 27 -20.68 -13.20 22.29
N ALA A 28 -19.92 -13.01 23.37
CA ALA A 28 -20.46 -12.48 24.62
C ALA A 28 -21.08 -11.09 24.36
N ARG A 29 -22.24 -10.84 24.96
CA ARG A 29 -22.89 -9.52 24.91
C ARG A 29 -22.50 -8.76 26.18
N LYS A 30 -21.93 -7.57 26.01
CA LYS A 30 -21.51 -6.69 27.11
C LYS A 30 -22.10 -5.30 26.91
N PRO A 31 -23.03 -4.84 27.77
CA PRO A 31 -23.65 -3.53 27.63
C PRO A 31 -22.58 -2.45 27.48
N HIS A 32 -22.72 -1.63 26.44
CA HIS A 32 -21.80 -0.54 26.16
C HIS A 32 -22.55 0.60 25.46
N PRO A 33 -22.89 1.69 26.17
CA PRO A 33 -23.57 2.83 25.57
C PRO A 33 -22.60 3.63 24.70
N VAL A 34 -22.93 3.77 23.42
CA VAL A 34 -22.25 4.61 22.43
C VAL A 34 -23.08 5.86 22.21
N ALA A 35 -22.48 7.03 22.48
CA ALA A 35 -23.09 8.31 22.21
C ALA A 35 -23.06 8.63 20.71
N GLY A 36 -24.19 9.09 20.18
CA GLY A 36 -24.36 9.54 18.80
C GLY A 36 -24.70 11.03 18.71
N PRO A 37 -24.72 11.60 17.50
CA PRO A 37 -25.08 13.00 17.27
C PRO A 37 -26.48 13.34 17.82
N GLY A 38 -26.64 14.58 18.30
CA GLY A 38 -27.94 15.06 18.81
C GLY A 38 -28.36 14.47 20.16
N GLY A 39 -27.43 13.86 20.91
CA GLY A 39 -27.70 13.31 22.25
C GLY A 39 -28.36 11.93 22.26
N VAL A 40 -28.42 11.25 21.11
CA VAL A 40 -28.94 9.88 21.02
C VAL A 40 -27.89 8.90 21.53
N THR A 41 -28.29 7.99 22.42
CA THR A 41 -27.41 6.90 22.89
C THR A 41 -27.89 5.57 22.32
N ARG A 42 -26.96 4.75 21.83
CA ARG A 42 -27.21 3.40 21.32
C ARG A 42 -26.41 2.40 22.16
N ASP A 43 -26.99 1.27 22.51
CA ASP A 43 -26.23 0.17 23.13
C ASP A 43 -25.57 -0.67 22.03
N ASP A 44 -24.25 -0.84 22.11
CA ASP A 44 -23.48 -1.76 21.26
C ASP A 44 -22.91 -2.90 22.12
N PRO A 45 -23.62 -4.04 22.24
CA PRO A 45 -23.20 -5.13 23.10
C PRO A 45 -21.89 -5.81 22.66
N TYR A 46 -21.36 -5.47 21.49
CA TYR A 46 -20.16 -6.08 20.91
C TYR A 46 -18.98 -5.12 20.80
N TYR A 47 -19.11 -3.90 21.35
CA TYR A 47 -18.06 -2.88 21.32
C TYR A 47 -16.71 -3.38 21.88
N TRP A 48 -16.76 -4.35 22.80
CA TRP A 48 -15.58 -4.99 23.41
C TRP A 48 -14.69 -5.78 22.42
N LEU A 49 -15.22 -6.15 21.24
CA LEU A 49 -14.43 -6.77 20.16
C LEU A 49 -13.48 -5.78 19.49
N ARG A 50 -13.67 -4.47 19.69
CA ARG A 50 -12.68 -3.46 19.28
C ARG A 50 -11.58 -3.38 20.33
N ASP A 51 -10.36 -3.71 19.92
CA ASP A 51 -9.15 -3.42 20.67
C ASP A 51 -8.06 -2.94 19.71
N ASP A 52 -7.78 -1.64 19.77
CA ASP A 52 -6.81 -0.98 18.88
C ASP A 52 -5.38 -1.51 19.10
N THR A 53 -5.08 -2.08 20.28
CA THR A 53 -3.79 -2.72 20.59
C THR A 53 -3.65 -4.13 20.02
N ARG A 54 -4.78 -4.79 19.68
CA ARG A 54 -4.87 -6.17 19.16
C ARG A 54 -4.26 -7.22 20.11
N LYS A 55 -4.40 -7.04 21.41
CA LYS A 55 -3.82 -7.91 22.45
C LYS A 55 -4.85 -8.47 23.43
N ASN A 56 -6.11 -8.00 23.39
CA ASN A 56 -7.19 -8.49 24.25
C ASN A 56 -7.41 -10.01 24.06
N PRO A 57 -7.12 -10.84 25.08
CA PRO A 57 -7.23 -12.28 24.96
C PRO A 57 -8.63 -12.77 24.62
N GLU A 58 -9.67 -12.15 25.16
CA GLU A 58 -11.06 -12.56 24.94
C GLU A 58 -11.50 -12.32 23.48
N MET A 59 -11.07 -11.20 22.91
CA MET A 59 -11.33 -10.88 21.50
C MET A 59 -10.57 -11.85 20.60
N LEU A 60 -9.29 -12.12 20.92
CA LEU A 60 -8.48 -13.09 20.17
C LEU A 60 -9.05 -14.51 20.26
N ASP A 61 -9.58 -14.92 21.40
CA ASP A 61 -10.18 -16.24 21.57
C ASP A 61 -11.50 -16.38 20.79
N TYR A 62 -12.31 -15.32 20.74
CA TYR A 62 -13.47 -15.28 19.86
C TYR A 62 -13.08 -15.39 18.38
N LEU A 63 -12.07 -14.64 17.93
CA LEU A 63 -11.57 -14.72 16.55
C LEU A 63 -10.99 -16.11 16.21
N LYS A 64 -10.29 -16.76 17.14
CA LYS A 64 -9.82 -18.15 16.95
C LYS A 64 -11.00 -19.13 16.81
N ALA A 65 -12.06 -18.94 17.60
CA ALA A 65 -13.26 -19.76 17.53
C ALA A 65 -13.98 -19.58 16.19
N GLU A 66 -14.06 -18.35 15.67
CA GLU A 66 -14.60 -18.06 14.33
C GLU A 66 -13.76 -18.72 13.23
N ASN A 67 -12.43 -18.62 13.30
CA ASN A 67 -11.55 -19.29 12.34
C ASN A 67 -11.72 -20.82 12.38
N ALA A 68 -11.80 -21.43 13.56
CA ALA A 68 -12.01 -22.87 13.70
C ALA A 68 -13.38 -23.33 13.16
N PHE A 69 -14.43 -22.52 13.38
CA PHE A 69 -15.74 -22.76 12.80
C PHE A 69 -15.71 -22.67 11.27
N ALA A 70 -15.08 -21.62 10.72
CA ALA A 70 -14.92 -21.44 9.28
C ALA A 70 -14.15 -22.61 8.64
N ASP A 71 -13.02 -23.02 9.23
CA ASP A 71 -12.23 -24.16 8.76
C ASP A 71 -13.06 -25.44 8.69
N ALA A 72 -13.83 -25.72 9.74
CA ALA A 72 -14.66 -26.92 9.80
C ALA A 72 -15.86 -26.86 8.84
N ALA A 73 -16.52 -25.71 8.71
CA ALA A 73 -17.64 -25.51 7.80
C ALA A 73 -17.21 -25.58 6.33
N LEU A 74 -16.01 -25.08 6.01
CA LEU A 74 -15.46 -25.07 4.65
C LEU A 74 -14.70 -26.34 4.28
N LYS A 75 -14.37 -27.21 5.25
CA LYS A 75 -13.62 -28.46 5.03
C LYS A 75 -14.15 -29.32 3.87
N PRO A 76 -15.47 -29.53 3.68
CA PRO A 76 -15.98 -30.33 2.55
C PRO A 76 -15.67 -29.73 1.17
N LEU A 77 -15.42 -28.42 1.10
CA LEU A 77 -15.12 -27.71 -0.14
C LEU A 77 -13.65 -27.76 -0.53
N LYS A 78 -12.77 -28.39 0.27
CA LYS A 78 -11.33 -28.43 0.02
C LYS A 78 -10.96 -28.91 -1.41
N PRO A 79 -11.60 -29.96 -1.98
CA PRO A 79 -11.30 -30.35 -3.36
C PRO A 79 -11.64 -29.27 -4.40
N LEU A 80 -12.73 -28.52 -4.18
CA LEU A 80 -13.11 -27.41 -5.05
C LEU A 80 -12.15 -26.23 -4.88
N GLN A 81 -11.77 -25.89 -3.64
CA GLN A 81 -10.78 -24.84 -3.36
C GLN A 81 -9.44 -25.16 -4.02
N ASP A 82 -8.96 -26.40 -3.92
CA ASP A 82 -7.70 -26.83 -4.53
C ASP A 82 -7.78 -26.78 -6.07
N LYS A 83 -8.91 -27.22 -6.65
CA LYS A 83 -9.15 -27.09 -8.09
C LYS A 83 -9.09 -25.62 -8.54
N LEU A 84 -9.81 -24.73 -7.85
CA LEU A 84 -9.82 -23.31 -8.17
C LEU A 84 -8.44 -22.67 -7.98
N TYR A 85 -7.70 -23.04 -6.93
CA TYR A 85 -6.33 -22.58 -6.70
C TYR A 85 -5.42 -22.95 -7.87
N GLN A 86 -5.40 -24.24 -8.26
CA GLN A 86 -4.58 -24.71 -9.38
C GLN A 86 -4.99 -24.06 -10.70
N GLU A 87 -6.29 -23.86 -10.91
CA GLU A 87 -6.82 -23.16 -12.08
C GLU A 87 -6.39 -21.69 -12.15
N ILE A 88 -6.37 -20.97 -11.03
CA ILE A 88 -5.93 -19.57 -10.96
C ILE A 88 -4.42 -19.50 -11.17
N VAL A 89 -3.65 -20.29 -10.41
CA VAL A 89 -2.18 -20.32 -10.51
C VAL A 89 -1.72 -20.78 -11.88
N GLY A 90 -2.38 -21.77 -12.48
CA GLY A 90 -2.06 -22.28 -13.81
C GLY A 90 -2.29 -21.28 -14.95
N ARG A 91 -3.02 -20.17 -14.69
CA ARG A 91 -3.20 -19.05 -15.63
C ARG A 91 -2.23 -17.90 -15.38
N ILE A 92 -1.43 -17.97 -14.32
CA ILE A 92 -0.39 -16.99 -13.99
C ILE A 92 0.95 -17.50 -14.52
N LYS A 93 1.62 -16.67 -15.32
CA LYS A 93 3.01 -16.92 -15.72
C LYS A 93 3.89 -16.55 -14.53
N GLN A 94 4.43 -17.54 -13.82
CA GLN A 94 5.18 -17.29 -12.58
C GLN A 94 6.56 -16.67 -12.82
N ASP A 95 7.27 -17.13 -13.86
CA ASP A 95 8.48 -16.48 -14.34
C ASP A 95 8.06 -15.36 -15.30
N ASP A 96 7.98 -14.15 -14.76
CA ASP A 96 7.53 -13.00 -15.53
C ASP A 96 8.38 -11.77 -15.33
N THR A 97 8.37 -10.90 -16.32
CA THR A 97 9.14 -9.66 -16.31
C THR A 97 8.28 -8.55 -16.88
N THR A 98 8.24 -7.42 -16.19
CA THR A 98 7.52 -6.24 -16.66
C THR A 98 8.15 -5.70 -17.95
N VAL A 99 7.36 -5.05 -18.80
CA VAL A 99 7.89 -4.30 -19.93
C VAL A 99 8.88 -3.23 -19.41
N PRO A 100 10.16 -3.24 -19.84
CA PRO A 100 11.11 -2.27 -19.35
C PRO A 100 10.76 -0.84 -19.78
N TYR A 101 10.92 0.13 -18.89
CA TYR A 101 10.76 1.55 -19.21
C TYR A 101 12.08 2.28 -19.09
N ARG A 102 12.30 3.26 -19.98
CA ARG A 102 13.52 4.08 -19.99
C ARG A 102 13.34 5.31 -19.12
N TYR A 103 14.23 5.50 -18.15
CA TYR A 103 14.26 6.68 -17.30
C TYR A 103 15.72 7.05 -16.97
N ARG A 104 16.06 8.33 -17.18
CA ARG A 104 17.40 8.91 -16.88
C ARG A 104 18.60 8.05 -17.32
N GLY A 105 18.52 7.49 -18.52
CA GLY A 105 19.60 6.70 -19.12
C GLY A 105 19.64 5.22 -18.70
N TYR A 106 18.66 4.75 -17.93
CA TYR A 106 18.51 3.35 -17.52
C TYR A 106 17.20 2.77 -18.02
N TYR A 107 17.16 1.45 -18.21
CA TYR A 107 15.94 0.68 -18.36
C TYR A 107 15.61 -0.02 -17.05
N TYR A 108 14.45 0.28 -16.48
CA TYR A 108 13.97 -0.29 -15.22
C TYR A 108 12.92 -1.36 -15.50
N TYR A 109 12.89 -2.40 -14.66
CA TYR A 109 11.92 -3.48 -14.72
C TYR A 109 11.87 -4.24 -13.38
N ALA A 110 10.79 -4.99 -13.19
CA ALA A 110 10.65 -5.99 -12.15
C ALA A 110 10.59 -7.38 -12.79
N ARG A 111 11.18 -8.37 -12.11
CA ARG A 111 11.10 -9.78 -12.53
C ARG A 111 10.74 -10.68 -11.36
N PHE A 112 9.88 -11.65 -11.62
CA PHE A 112 9.49 -12.70 -10.69
C PHE A 112 10.14 -14.02 -11.14
N ALA A 113 10.60 -14.81 -10.18
CA ALA A 113 11.04 -16.17 -10.45
C ALA A 113 9.93 -17.15 -10.05
N THR A 114 9.88 -18.30 -10.72
CA THR A 114 8.95 -19.40 -10.38
C THR A 114 8.97 -19.70 -8.88
N GLY A 115 7.79 -19.71 -8.26
CA GLY A 115 7.62 -19.98 -6.83
C GLY A 115 8.04 -18.86 -5.88
N GLN A 116 8.39 -17.67 -6.37
CA GLN A 116 8.64 -16.50 -5.52
C GLN A 116 7.39 -15.61 -5.42
N ASP A 117 7.10 -15.12 -4.21
CA ASP A 117 5.96 -14.24 -3.94
C ASP A 117 6.26 -12.76 -4.21
N TYR A 118 7.55 -12.39 -4.29
CA TYR A 118 8.02 -11.01 -4.43
C TYR A 118 8.95 -10.84 -5.64
N ALA A 119 9.07 -9.59 -6.12
CA ALA A 119 9.85 -9.27 -7.30
C ALA A 119 11.31 -8.97 -6.99
N VAL A 120 12.20 -9.22 -7.95
CA VAL A 120 13.48 -8.52 -8.00
C VAL A 120 13.29 -7.26 -8.83
N ILE A 121 13.55 -6.10 -8.23
CA ILE A 121 13.56 -4.80 -8.89
C ILE A 121 14.96 -4.51 -9.41
N ALA A 122 15.09 -4.27 -10.71
CA ALA A 122 16.38 -4.12 -11.35
C ALA A 122 16.37 -3.03 -12.43
N ARG A 123 17.57 -2.62 -12.84
CA ARG A 123 17.78 -1.75 -13.99
C ARG A 123 18.99 -2.15 -14.82
N ARG A 124 19.07 -1.65 -16.05
CA ARG A 124 20.22 -1.81 -16.96
C ARG A 124 20.57 -0.47 -17.60
N LYS A 125 21.86 -0.14 -17.69
CA LYS A 125 22.32 1.16 -18.21
C LYS A 125 22.26 1.20 -19.74
N GLY A 126 21.51 2.15 -20.31
CA GLY A 126 21.49 2.48 -21.74
C GLY A 126 20.87 1.46 -22.69
N SER A 127 20.93 0.16 -22.38
CA SER A 127 20.37 -0.94 -23.18
C SER A 127 19.95 -2.11 -22.29
N MET A 128 18.93 -2.86 -22.70
CA MET A 128 18.53 -4.12 -22.05
C MET A 128 19.56 -5.25 -22.18
N THR A 129 20.58 -5.09 -23.03
CA THR A 129 21.72 -6.02 -23.13
C THR A 129 22.88 -5.67 -22.19
N ALA A 130 22.85 -4.51 -21.54
CA ALA A 130 23.87 -4.13 -20.55
C ALA A 130 23.76 -4.98 -19.28
N PRO A 131 24.82 -5.08 -18.44
CA PRO A 131 24.75 -5.80 -17.16
C PRO A 131 23.59 -5.34 -16.27
N GLU A 132 22.99 -6.28 -15.55
CA GLU A 132 21.90 -6.03 -14.61
C GLU A 132 22.43 -5.38 -13.32
N GLU A 133 21.75 -4.34 -12.87
CA GLU A 133 21.92 -3.74 -11.55
C GLU A 133 20.67 -4.05 -10.71
N VAL A 134 20.81 -4.89 -9.68
CA VAL A 134 19.70 -5.21 -8.75
C VAL A 134 19.55 -4.07 -7.74
N LEU A 135 18.39 -3.44 -7.76
CA LEU A 135 18.03 -2.35 -6.85
C LEU A 135 17.51 -2.92 -5.53
N LEU A 136 16.52 -3.81 -5.60
CA LEU A 136 15.86 -4.45 -4.47
C LEU A 136 15.65 -5.93 -4.78
N ASP A 137 16.16 -6.80 -3.91
CA ASP A 137 15.87 -8.24 -3.93
C ASP A 137 14.79 -8.49 -2.87
N GLU A 138 13.53 -8.25 -3.24
CA GLU A 138 12.42 -8.34 -2.29
C GLU A 138 12.24 -9.76 -1.70
N PRO A 139 12.44 -10.87 -2.45
CA PRO A 139 12.46 -12.21 -1.85
C PRO A 139 13.46 -12.36 -0.70
N GLU A 140 14.68 -11.84 -0.84
CA GLU A 140 15.67 -11.85 0.25
C GLU A 140 15.22 -10.94 1.40
N MET A 141 14.76 -9.72 1.09
CA MET A 141 14.37 -8.72 2.09
C MET A 141 13.14 -9.11 2.91
N ALA A 142 12.22 -9.88 2.30
CA ALA A 142 11.00 -10.38 2.93
C ALA A 142 11.24 -11.62 3.82
N ARG A 143 12.43 -12.24 3.75
CA ARG A 143 12.70 -13.50 4.45
C ARG A 143 12.45 -13.37 5.95
N GLY A 144 11.59 -14.25 6.47
CA GLY A 144 11.25 -14.33 7.88
C GLY A 144 10.27 -13.26 8.36
N ALA A 145 9.82 -12.35 7.49
CA ALA A 145 8.76 -11.40 7.82
C ALA A 145 7.37 -12.04 7.65
N GLY A 146 6.45 -11.77 8.57
CA GLY A 146 5.04 -12.19 8.43
C GLY A 146 4.26 -11.37 7.40
N TYR A 147 4.79 -10.22 7.01
CA TYR A 147 4.29 -9.33 5.96
C TYR A 147 5.48 -8.54 5.38
N PHE A 148 5.45 -8.23 4.09
CA PHE A 148 6.46 -7.37 3.47
C PHE A 148 5.85 -6.58 2.30
N SER A 149 6.24 -5.31 2.17
CA SER A 149 5.84 -4.47 1.03
C SER A 149 6.84 -3.34 0.81
N ILE A 150 7.17 -3.10 -0.46
CA ILE A 150 7.83 -1.87 -0.94
C ILE A 150 6.96 -1.27 -2.05
N PRO A 151 5.96 -0.43 -1.73
CA PRO A 151 5.05 0.11 -2.74
C PRO A 151 5.67 1.23 -3.58
N ASN A 152 6.79 1.83 -3.15
CA ASN A 152 7.43 2.92 -3.86
C ASN A 152 8.96 2.91 -3.68
N TYR A 153 9.66 3.22 -4.76
CA TYR A 153 11.11 3.38 -4.81
C TYR A 153 11.48 4.39 -5.90
N GLY A 154 12.59 5.11 -5.71
CA GLY A 154 13.02 6.14 -6.65
C GLY A 154 14.51 6.42 -6.55
N ALA A 155 15.19 6.42 -7.70
CA ALA A 155 16.59 6.81 -7.78
C ALA A 155 16.76 8.33 -7.78
N SER A 156 17.85 8.82 -7.18
CA SER A 156 18.28 10.22 -7.28
C SER A 156 18.52 10.64 -8.74
N ALA A 157 18.53 11.94 -9.03
CA ALA A 157 18.71 12.46 -10.38
C ALA A 157 20.03 12.07 -11.05
N ASP A 158 21.08 11.91 -10.25
CA ASP A 158 22.39 11.42 -10.70
C ASP A 158 22.50 9.88 -10.74
N ASN A 159 21.41 9.15 -10.46
CA ASN A 159 21.34 7.69 -10.43
C ASN A 159 22.25 6.99 -9.40
N ARG A 160 22.74 7.70 -8.39
CA ARG A 160 23.68 7.15 -7.39
C ARG A 160 23.01 6.57 -6.16
N LEU A 161 21.89 7.16 -5.74
CA LEU A 161 21.16 6.75 -4.54
C LEU A 161 19.79 6.21 -4.92
N LEU A 162 19.29 5.28 -4.12
CA LEU A 162 17.92 4.79 -4.16
C LEU A 162 17.24 5.11 -2.83
N ALA A 163 16.08 5.74 -2.89
CA ALA A 163 15.14 5.79 -1.78
C ALA A 163 14.04 4.74 -2.01
N TYR A 164 13.55 4.12 -0.95
CA TYR A 164 12.41 3.20 -1.01
C TYR A 164 11.62 3.19 0.31
N ALA A 165 10.31 2.95 0.22
CA ALA A 165 9.41 2.90 1.37
C ALA A 165 9.13 1.45 1.76
N GLU A 166 9.50 1.03 2.98
CA GLU A 166 9.36 -0.35 3.45
C GLU A 166 8.29 -0.48 4.54
N ASP A 167 7.43 -1.50 4.45
CA ASP A 167 6.51 -1.94 5.51
C ASP A 167 6.66 -3.46 5.75
N LYS A 168 6.94 -3.86 7.00
CA LYS A 168 7.09 -5.27 7.41
C LYS A 168 5.95 -5.80 8.29
N VAL A 169 4.92 -4.97 8.55
CA VAL A 169 3.84 -5.29 9.49
C VAL A 169 2.44 -5.02 8.94
N GLY A 170 2.31 -4.40 7.77
CA GLY A 170 1.05 -4.21 7.06
C GLY A 170 0.17 -3.10 7.64
N ARG A 171 0.77 -2.17 8.42
CA ARG A 171 0.05 -1.01 8.97
C ARG A 171 0.06 0.19 8.03
N ARG A 172 0.73 0.12 6.88
CA ARG A 172 0.90 1.24 5.94
C ARG A 172 1.53 2.47 6.62
N GLN A 173 2.44 2.19 7.54
CA GLN A 173 3.35 3.15 8.18
C GLN A 173 4.73 2.75 7.70
N TYR A 174 5.24 3.47 6.70
CA TYR A 174 6.44 3.08 6.00
C TYR A 174 7.68 3.65 6.67
N VAL A 175 8.79 2.93 6.55
CA VAL A 175 10.13 3.45 6.82
C VAL A 175 10.76 3.79 5.48
N LEU A 176 11.06 5.06 5.24
CA LEU A 176 11.88 5.45 4.10
C LEU A 176 13.33 5.08 4.37
N ARG A 177 13.94 4.35 3.45
CA ARG A 177 15.32 3.87 3.53
C ARG A 177 16.09 4.29 2.29
N PHE A 178 17.41 4.37 2.44
CA PHE A 178 18.31 4.85 1.39
C PHE A 178 19.45 3.87 1.13
N LYS A 179 19.79 3.65 -0.14
CA LYS A 179 20.83 2.71 -0.58
C LYS A 179 21.78 3.40 -1.56
N ASP A 180 23.08 3.23 -1.38
CA ASP A 180 24.08 3.58 -2.38
C ASP A 180 24.11 2.50 -3.47
N LEU A 181 23.85 2.91 -4.72
CA LEU A 181 23.70 2.00 -5.84
C LEU A 181 25.03 1.52 -6.42
N ALA A 182 26.14 2.19 -6.13
CA ALA A 182 27.46 1.77 -6.59
C ALA A 182 28.01 0.63 -5.74
N THR A 183 27.78 0.70 -4.43
CA THR A 183 28.29 -0.27 -3.44
C THR A 183 27.25 -1.30 -3.01
N GLY A 184 25.97 -1.00 -3.19
CA GLY A 184 24.87 -1.80 -2.68
C GLY A 184 24.59 -1.58 -1.18
N ALA A 185 25.34 -0.71 -0.50
CA ALA A 185 25.23 -0.50 0.93
C ALA A 185 23.99 0.32 1.31
N LEU A 186 23.34 -0.06 2.41
CA LEU A 186 22.29 0.75 3.03
C LEU A 186 22.93 1.94 3.78
N LEU A 187 22.37 3.12 3.64
CA LEU A 187 22.77 4.29 4.43
C LEU A 187 22.19 4.21 5.85
N ALA A 188 22.77 4.97 6.77
CA ALA A 188 22.30 5.05 8.15
C ALA A 188 20.98 5.83 8.29
N ASP A 189 20.69 6.72 7.34
CA ASP A 189 19.48 7.52 7.29
C ASP A 189 18.21 6.64 7.18
N ALA A 190 17.20 6.99 7.97
CA ALA A 190 15.87 6.40 7.89
C ALA A 190 14.82 7.41 8.38
N VAL A 191 13.64 7.39 7.75
CA VAL A 191 12.50 8.21 8.15
C VAL A 191 11.33 7.28 8.48
N GLU A 192 10.92 7.26 9.74
CA GLU A 192 9.83 6.41 10.21
C GLU A 192 8.45 7.08 10.06
N ASN A 193 7.39 6.26 10.06
CA ASN A 193 5.99 6.70 10.06
C ASN A 193 5.65 7.68 8.91
N ALA A 194 6.16 7.37 7.72
CA ALA A 194 5.87 8.10 6.50
C ALA A 194 4.77 7.40 5.68
N GLU A 195 4.12 8.17 4.81
CA GLU A 195 3.47 7.61 3.61
C GLU A 195 4.53 7.00 2.68
N PRO A 196 4.14 6.12 1.74
CA PRO A 196 5.10 5.59 0.79
C PRO A 196 5.53 6.62 -0.27
N ASP A 197 4.83 7.75 -0.35
CA ASP A 197 5.04 8.76 -1.36
C ASP A 197 6.14 9.76 -0.94
N PHE A 198 7.13 9.96 -1.82
CA PHE A 198 8.28 10.82 -1.61
C PHE A 198 8.89 11.27 -2.94
N VAL A 199 9.61 12.40 -2.93
CA VAL A 199 10.26 12.96 -4.12
C VAL A 199 11.65 13.50 -3.81
N TRP A 200 12.63 13.17 -4.65
CA TRP A 200 13.97 13.76 -4.62
C TRP A 200 13.98 15.19 -5.15
N ALA A 201 14.72 16.08 -4.49
CA ALA A 201 15.24 17.30 -5.09
C ALA A 201 16.43 17.00 -6.03
N ASP A 202 16.82 17.96 -6.87
CA ASP A 202 17.90 17.74 -7.85
C ASP A 202 19.30 17.84 -7.25
N ASP A 203 19.41 18.22 -5.98
CA ASP A 203 20.67 18.22 -5.23
C ASP A 203 21.18 16.81 -4.90
N ASN A 204 20.39 15.76 -5.19
CA ASN A 204 20.67 14.35 -4.88
C ASN A 204 20.91 14.09 -3.39
N LYS A 205 20.35 14.94 -2.52
CA LYS A 205 20.56 14.91 -1.07
C LYS A 205 19.27 15.14 -0.28
N THR A 206 18.35 15.91 -0.82
CA THR A 206 17.11 16.28 -0.15
C THR A 206 15.95 15.42 -0.67
N ILE A 207 15.17 14.88 0.26
CA ILE A 207 13.94 14.11 0.02
C ILE A 207 12.77 14.86 0.65
N PHE A 208 11.71 15.07 -0.11
CA PHE A 208 10.42 15.47 0.43
C PHE A 208 9.59 14.22 0.68
N TYR A 209 8.93 14.15 1.84
CA TYR A 209 8.06 13.04 2.21
C TYR A 209 6.84 13.52 2.99
N VAL A 210 5.83 12.65 3.11
CA VAL A 210 4.62 12.90 3.89
C VAL A 210 4.68 12.13 5.21
N GLU A 211 4.69 12.85 6.33
CA GLU A 211 4.57 12.32 7.70
C GLU A 211 3.10 12.01 8.03
N LYS A 212 2.86 10.87 8.66
CA LYS A 212 1.52 10.43 9.10
C LYS A 212 1.24 10.79 10.55
N ASP A 213 -0.02 10.99 10.89
CA ASP A 213 -0.43 10.93 12.29
C ASP A 213 -0.32 9.49 12.81
N PRO A 214 0.36 9.24 13.95
CA PRO A 214 0.62 7.87 14.43
C PRO A 214 -0.64 7.13 14.91
N VAL A 215 -1.73 7.85 15.17
CA VAL A 215 -2.99 7.29 15.67
C VAL A 215 -4.01 7.18 14.54
N THR A 216 -4.32 8.28 13.86
CA THR A 216 -5.35 8.28 12.81
C THR A 216 -4.84 7.70 11.50
N LEU A 217 -3.51 7.62 11.32
CA LEU A 217 -2.83 7.19 10.10
C LEU A 217 -3.11 8.10 8.88
N LEU A 218 -3.70 9.28 9.11
CA LEU A 218 -3.89 10.29 8.07
C LEU A 218 -2.57 10.99 7.77
N SER A 219 -2.39 11.40 6.52
CA SER A 219 -1.31 12.28 6.10
C SER A 219 -1.42 13.62 6.83
N LYS A 220 -0.33 14.10 7.45
CA LYS A 220 -0.37 15.28 8.34
C LYS A 220 0.56 16.40 7.92
N ARG A 221 1.81 16.07 7.59
CA ARG A 221 2.84 17.07 7.24
C ARG A 221 3.66 16.64 6.05
N VAL A 222 4.08 17.61 5.25
CA VAL A 222 5.18 17.44 4.30
C VAL A 222 6.45 17.95 4.98
N LYS A 223 7.50 17.13 4.99
CA LYS A 223 8.80 17.47 5.55
C LYS A 223 9.91 17.23 4.52
N ALA A 224 11.03 17.92 4.71
CA ALA A 224 12.22 17.78 3.89
C ALA A 224 13.34 17.14 4.74
N HIS A 225 13.72 15.93 4.36
CA HIS A 225 14.84 15.20 4.91
C HIS A 225 16.11 15.49 4.13
N VAL A 226 17.20 15.80 4.82
CA VAL A 226 18.53 16.00 4.22
C VAL A 226 19.42 14.84 4.64
N LEU A 227 19.92 14.07 3.67
CA LEU A 227 20.77 12.92 3.98
C LEU A 227 22.01 13.32 4.79
N GLY A 228 22.34 12.48 5.78
CA GLY A 228 23.37 12.68 6.77
C GLY A 228 22.93 13.48 8.00
N THR A 229 21.64 13.80 8.14
CA THR A 229 21.08 14.50 9.30
C THR A 229 20.01 13.66 10.00
N PRO A 230 19.79 13.82 11.33
CA PRO A 230 18.72 13.11 12.01
C PRO A 230 17.33 13.53 11.52
N ALA A 231 16.42 12.58 11.30
CA ALA A 231 15.05 12.87 10.85
C ALA A 231 14.24 13.78 11.83
N SER A 232 14.67 13.87 13.10
CA SER A 232 14.11 14.80 14.07
C SER A 232 14.39 16.28 13.75
N GLU A 233 15.38 16.56 12.91
CA GLU A 233 15.75 17.90 12.45
C GLU A 233 15.12 18.25 11.09
N ASP A 234 14.35 17.33 10.50
CA ASP A 234 13.74 17.52 9.19
C ASP A 234 12.83 18.75 9.18
N ARG A 235 13.06 19.61 8.17
CA ARG A 235 12.37 20.88 8.04
C ARG A 235 10.90 20.66 7.68
N LEU A 236 10.00 21.30 8.43
CA LEU A 236 8.60 21.39 8.06
C LEU A 236 8.44 22.21 6.77
N VAL A 237 7.75 21.63 5.78
CA VAL A 237 7.47 22.25 4.49
C VAL A 237 6.02 22.71 4.43
N TYR A 238 5.09 21.85 4.84
CA TYR A 238 3.66 22.13 4.85
C TYR A 238 2.96 21.27 5.91
N GLU A 239 1.87 21.79 6.49
CA GLU A 239 0.98 21.05 7.39
C GLU A 239 -0.46 21.29 6.94
N GLU A 240 -1.20 20.20 6.71
CA GLU A 240 -2.64 20.25 6.44
C GLU A 240 -3.40 20.19 7.76
N LYS A 241 -4.33 21.11 7.94
CA LYS A 241 -5.13 21.25 9.15
C LYS A 241 -6.54 20.66 9.00
N ASP A 242 -7.00 20.50 7.77
CA ASP A 242 -8.27 19.87 7.44
C ASP A 242 -8.05 18.36 7.20
N GLU A 243 -8.47 17.55 8.17
CA GLU A 243 -8.32 16.09 8.14
C GLU A 243 -9.12 15.39 7.02
N SER A 244 -9.95 16.13 6.27
CA SER A 244 -10.62 15.60 5.08
C SER A 244 -9.74 15.56 3.82
N PHE A 245 -8.56 16.18 3.87
CA PHE A 245 -7.60 16.19 2.77
C PHE A 245 -6.48 15.17 2.97
N TYR A 246 -6.33 14.28 1.99
CA TYR A 246 -5.14 13.45 1.84
C TYR A 246 -4.04 14.23 1.13
N MET A 247 -2.80 13.86 1.41
CA MET A 247 -1.62 14.48 0.78
C MET A 247 -0.82 13.47 -0.02
N GLY A 248 -0.39 13.89 -1.20
CA GLY A 248 0.63 13.22 -2.02
C GLY A 248 1.72 14.19 -2.42
N LEU A 249 2.83 13.63 -2.88
CA LEU A 249 3.93 14.35 -3.51
C LEU A 249 4.06 13.88 -4.95
N SER A 250 4.40 14.80 -5.82
CA SER A 250 4.62 14.49 -7.22
C SER A 250 5.73 15.35 -7.79
N ARG A 251 6.28 14.86 -8.90
CA ARG A 251 7.23 15.59 -9.72
C ARG A 251 6.58 15.78 -11.09
N THR A 252 6.69 16.96 -11.67
CA THR A 252 6.14 17.22 -13.01
C THR A 252 6.86 16.37 -14.05
N ALA A 253 6.18 16.02 -15.14
CA ALA A 253 6.72 15.13 -16.17
C ALA A 253 7.98 15.69 -16.85
N ASP A 254 8.11 17.02 -16.87
CA ASP A 254 9.30 17.72 -17.37
C ASP A 254 10.41 17.89 -16.33
N ASP A 255 10.27 17.26 -15.16
CA ASP A 255 11.20 17.25 -14.04
C ASP A 255 11.44 18.63 -13.37
N ARG A 256 10.72 19.69 -13.74
CA ARG A 256 11.02 21.06 -13.28
C ARG A 256 10.47 21.40 -11.91
N TYR A 257 9.38 20.77 -11.48
CA TYR A 257 8.69 21.11 -10.23
C TYR A 257 8.43 19.89 -9.36
N ILE A 258 8.45 20.13 -8.05
CA ILE A 258 7.94 19.23 -7.02
C ILE A 258 6.64 19.83 -6.52
N CYS A 259 5.59 19.02 -6.42
CA CYS A 259 4.26 19.45 -6.03
C CYS A 259 3.73 18.65 -4.85
N ILE A 260 3.08 19.34 -3.91
CA ILE A 260 2.21 18.78 -2.89
C ILE A 260 0.81 18.77 -3.48
N ALA A 261 0.21 17.60 -3.60
CA ALA A 261 -1.18 17.42 -4.00
C ALA A 261 -2.03 17.20 -2.76
N LEU A 262 -3.05 18.04 -2.58
CA LEU A 262 -4.04 17.95 -1.52
C LEU A 262 -5.36 17.54 -2.15
N GLN A 263 -5.97 16.47 -1.66
CA GLN A 263 -7.19 15.93 -2.23
C GLN A 263 -8.20 15.55 -1.16
N SER A 264 -9.41 16.09 -1.29
CA SER A 264 -10.62 15.62 -0.60
C SER A 264 -11.59 15.02 -1.62
N THR A 265 -12.77 14.59 -1.17
CA THR A 265 -13.79 14.01 -2.06
C THR A 265 -14.30 14.97 -3.13
N VAL A 266 -14.29 16.28 -2.87
CA VAL A 266 -14.92 17.32 -3.71
C VAL A 266 -14.01 18.53 -3.97
N SER A 267 -12.74 18.48 -3.58
CA SER A 267 -11.84 19.62 -3.68
C SER A 267 -10.38 19.22 -3.75
N ASN A 268 -9.61 19.88 -4.63
CA ASN A 268 -8.16 19.68 -4.77
C ASN A 268 -7.38 20.99 -4.58
N GLU A 269 -6.11 20.89 -4.17
CA GLU A 269 -5.14 21.99 -4.21
C GLU A 269 -3.75 21.43 -4.53
N TYR A 270 -3.08 22.03 -5.50
CA TYR A 270 -1.68 21.76 -5.81
C TYR A 270 -0.83 22.94 -5.39
N ARG A 271 0.25 22.63 -4.65
CA ARG A 271 1.28 23.59 -4.25
C ARG A 271 2.59 23.14 -4.85
N CYS A 272 3.32 23.98 -5.58
CA CYS A 272 4.52 23.55 -6.29
C CYS A 272 5.73 24.46 -6.02
N THR A 273 6.93 23.89 -6.10
CA THR A 273 8.22 24.59 -6.06
C THR A 273 9.15 24.04 -7.14
N GLY A 274 10.15 24.81 -7.57
CA GLY A 274 11.17 24.31 -8.49
C GLY A 274 11.98 23.16 -7.86
N ALA A 275 12.25 22.11 -8.64
CA ALA A 275 12.96 20.91 -8.18
C ALA A 275 14.47 21.14 -7.96
N ALA A 276 15.07 22.04 -8.75
CA ALA A 276 16.50 22.35 -8.71
C ALA A 276 16.92 23.21 -7.51
N ALA A 277 16.03 24.11 -7.08
CA ALA A 277 16.22 24.95 -5.91
C ALA A 277 14.88 25.10 -5.17
N PRO A 278 14.46 24.09 -4.40
CA PRO A 278 13.19 24.13 -3.71
C PRO A 278 13.13 25.28 -2.70
N GLY A 279 12.17 26.19 -2.90
CA GLY A 279 11.86 27.29 -1.99
C GLY A 279 10.52 27.06 -1.28
N ALA A 280 9.74 28.13 -1.16
CA ALA A 280 8.37 28.03 -0.68
C ALA A 280 7.46 27.43 -1.77
N PHE A 281 6.64 26.44 -1.38
CA PHE A 281 5.63 25.84 -2.25
C PHE A 281 4.49 26.84 -2.48
N LYS A 282 4.20 27.14 -3.76
CA LYS A 282 3.19 28.12 -4.17
C LYS A 282 1.93 27.41 -4.65
N VAL A 283 0.77 27.88 -4.20
CA VAL A 283 -0.53 27.39 -4.65
C VAL A 283 -0.73 27.73 -6.13
N LEU A 284 -1.12 26.75 -6.95
CA LEU A 284 -1.45 26.96 -8.36
C LEU A 284 -2.84 27.59 -8.51
N ALA A 285 -3.84 27.00 -7.88
CA ALA A 285 -5.20 27.53 -7.75
C ALA A 285 -5.70 27.23 -6.34
N PRO A 286 -6.25 28.22 -5.60
CA PRO A 286 -6.82 27.97 -4.29
C PRO A 286 -7.94 26.93 -4.36
N ARG A 287 -8.03 26.07 -3.34
CA ARG A 287 -9.12 25.12 -3.25
C ARG A 287 -10.47 25.80 -3.09
N GLU A 288 -11.48 25.22 -3.75
CA GLU A 288 -12.90 25.57 -3.59
C GLU A 288 -13.71 24.26 -3.52
N ARG A 289 -14.88 24.30 -2.89
CA ARG A 289 -15.76 23.13 -2.85
C ARG A 289 -16.35 22.87 -4.24
N GLU A 290 -16.45 21.60 -4.63
CA GLU A 290 -16.85 21.17 -5.99
C GLU A 290 -15.90 21.70 -7.08
N PHE A 291 -14.62 21.89 -6.74
CA PHE A 291 -13.58 22.28 -7.67
C PHE A 291 -12.38 21.34 -7.54
N ARG A 292 -12.17 20.53 -8.57
CA ARG A 292 -11.05 19.60 -8.65
C ARG A 292 -10.22 19.91 -9.87
N TYR A 293 -8.92 19.74 -9.69
CA TYR A 293 -7.97 19.81 -10.76
C TYR A 293 -6.76 18.94 -10.48
N ASP A 294 -6.14 18.47 -11.55
CA ASP A 294 -4.80 17.87 -11.57
C ASP A 294 -3.90 18.80 -12.39
N ALA A 295 -2.63 18.93 -12.01
CA ALA A 295 -1.68 19.81 -12.66
C ALA A 295 -0.39 19.07 -13.03
N ASP A 296 0.08 19.32 -14.25
CA ASP A 296 1.42 18.95 -14.70
C ASP A 296 2.06 20.14 -15.43
N HIS A 297 3.37 20.11 -15.63
CA HIS A 297 4.12 21.20 -16.25
C HIS A 297 4.91 20.70 -17.45
N ILE A 298 4.92 21.50 -18.52
CA ILE A 298 5.76 21.26 -19.69
C ILE A 298 6.18 22.59 -20.32
N GLY A 299 7.48 22.72 -20.58
CA GLY A 299 8.02 23.91 -21.24
C GLY A 299 7.90 25.14 -20.36
N ASP A 300 6.95 26.02 -20.67
CA ASP A 300 6.70 27.30 -20.00
C ASP A 300 5.26 27.41 -19.46
N HIS A 301 4.53 26.31 -19.37
CA HIS A 301 3.12 26.32 -18.96
C HIS A 301 2.71 25.10 -18.15
N TRP A 302 1.66 25.27 -17.37
CA TRP A 302 0.92 24.22 -16.70
C TRP A 302 -0.18 23.67 -17.62
N LEU A 303 -0.31 22.35 -17.63
CA LEU A 303 -1.46 21.63 -18.16
C LEU A 303 -2.35 21.22 -17.00
N ILE A 304 -3.60 21.69 -17.03
CA ILE A 304 -4.55 21.51 -15.94
C ILE A 304 -5.74 20.70 -16.45
N ARG A 305 -5.98 19.52 -15.87
CA ARG A 305 -7.24 18.78 -16.04
C ARG A 305 -8.18 19.21 -14.92
N THR A 306 -9.35 19.76 -15.23
CA THR A 306 -10.25 20.31 -14.20
C THR A 306 -11.73 20.12 -14.52
N ASP A 307 -12.56 20.02 -13.49
CA ASP A 307 -14.03 20.02 -13.60
C ASP A 307 -14.67 21.43 -13.57
N TRP A 308 -13.86 22.49 -13.55
CA TRP A 308 -14.33 23.87 -13.55
C TRP A 308 -15.23 24.17 -14.76
N ASN A 309 -16.53 24.40 -14.52
CA ASN A 309 -17.57 24.55 -15.54
C ASN A 309 -17.57 23.40 -16.58
N ALA A 310 -17.16 22.20 -16.16
CA ALA A 310 -17.04 21.03 -17.02
C ALA A 310 -17.15 19.74 -16.17
N PRO A 311 -18.36 19.24 -15.86
CA PRO A 311 -18.53 18.07 -14.97
C PRO A 311 -17.84 16.79 -15.48
N ASN A 312 -17.63 16.67 -16.79
CA ASN A 312 -16.86 15.58 -17.41
C ASN A 312 -15.38 15.93 -17.64
N TYR A 313 -14.90 16.96 -16.95
CA TYR A 313 -13.57 17.56 -17.07
C TYR A 313 -13.27 18.21 -18.43
N LYS A 314 -12.31 19.12 -18.40
CA LYS A 314 -11.63 19.68 -19.57
C LYS A 314 -10.13 19.80 -19.27
N VAL A 315 -9.33 19.96 -20.32
CA VAL A 315 -7.91 20.30 -20.20
C VAL A 315 -7.72 21.77 -20.55
N MET A 316 -6.94 22.47 -19.73
CA MET A 316 -6.59 23.87 -19.89
C MET A 316 -5.08 24.03 -19.88
N ARG A 317 -4.61 25.14 -20.46
CA ARG A 317 -3.23 25.59 -20.36
C ARG A 317 -3.18 26.90 -19.59
N VAL A 318 -2.27 27.00 -18.62
CA VAL A 318 -2.04 28.20 -17.80
C VAL A 318 -0.56 28.55 -17.86
N ALA A 319 -0.23 29.83 -18.04
CA ALA A 319 1.16 30.31 -18.03
C ALA A 319 1.77 30.26 -16.62
#